data_AF-A0A923T453-F1
#
_entry.id   AF-A0A923T453-F1
#
_cell.length_a   1.000
_cell.length_b   1.000
_cell.length_c   1.000
_cell.angle_alpha   90.00
_cell.angle_beta   90.00
_cell.angle_gamma   90.00
#
_symmetry.space_group_name_H-M   'P 1'
#
loop_
_entity.id
_entity.type
_entity.pdbx_description
1 polymer ?
#
loop_
_entity_poly.entity_id
_entity_poly.type
_entity_poly.pdbx_seq_one_letter_code
_entity_poly.pdbx_strand_id
1 'polypeptide(L)' 'MNEDGAKGGMARPGQDPAEKVPVWQRVCDNHFLLLFIGVVVPTVLYIIWGIMEIAQIPVAP' A
#
# COMPACT_ATOMS: atom_id res chain seq x y z
N MET A 1 -23.67 -37.65 43.90
CA MET A 1 -24.20 -36.73 42.89
C MET A 1 -24.08 -35.32 43.42
N ASN A 2 -23.15 -34.53 42.90
CA ASN A 2 -23.38 -33.12 42.61
C ASN A 2 -22.63 -32.87 41.31
N GLU A 3 -23.43 -32.82 40.27
CA GLU A 3 -23.08 -32.46 38.91
C GLU A 3 -22.60 -31.00 38.90
N ASP A 4 -21.50 -30.76 38.19
CA ASP A 4 -21.32 -29.65 37.27
C ASP A 4 -21.40 -28.20 37.83
N GLY A 5 -20.47 -27.32 37.54
CA GLY A 5 -19.50 -27.36 36.46
C GLY A 5 -18.90 -25.98 36.26
N ALA A 6 -17.87 -25.96 35.44
CA ALA A 6 -17.46 -24.80 34.66
C ALA A 6 -17.08 -23.53 35.46
N LYS A 7 -16.05 -23.63 36.30
CA LYS A 7 -15.06 -22.55 36.37
C LYS A 7 -13.99 -22.77 35.29
N GLY A 8 -14.44 -23.02 34.07
CA GLY A 8 -13.62 -22.82 32.88
C GLY A 8 -13.55 -21.32 32.67
N GLY A 9 -12.44 -20.70 33.06
CA GLY A 9 -12.15 -19.33 32.67
C GLY A 9 -12.25 -19.27 31.15
N MET A 10 -13.31 -18.63 30.65
CA MET A 10 -13.50 -18.37 29.24
C MET A 10 -12.34 -17.49 28.79
N ALA A 11 -11.28 -18.12 28.29
CA ALA A 11 -10.35 -17.47 27.39
C ALA A 11 -11.21 -16.91 26.26
N ARG A 12 -11.38 -15.58 26.25
CA ARG A 12 -12.16 -14.90 25.22
C ARG A 12 -11.48 -15.19 23.87
N PRO A 13 -12.13 -15.89 22.93
CA PRO A 13 -11.62 -15.99 21.58
C PRO A 13 -11.87 -14.62 20.94
N GLY A 14 -10.82 -13.81 20.88
CA GLY A 14 -10.90 -12.44 20.40
C GLY A 14 -9.63 -11.62 20.64
N GLN A 15 -8.56 -12.22 21.15
CA GLN A 15 -7.21 -11.70 20.95
C GLN A 15 -6.75 -12.13 19.56
N ASP A 16 -7.36 -11.55 18.51
CA ASP A 16 -6.80 -11.62 17.17
C ASP A 16 -5.48 -10.83 17.21
N PRO A 17 -4.34 -11.47 16.94
CA PRO A 17 -3.04 -10.85 17.09
C PRO A 17 -2.88 -9.79 16.00
N ALA A 18 -3.25 -8.54 16.31
CA ALA A 18 -2.92 -7.34 15.56
C ALA A 18 -2.77 -7.62 14.07
N GLU A 19 -3.89 -7.89 13.38
CA GLU A 19 -3.87 -8.23 11.96
C GLU A 19 -3.12 -7.11 11.23
N LYS A 20 -1.86 -7.40 10.89
CA LYS A 20 -0.93 -6.40 10.38
C LYS A 20 -1.49 -5.99 9.02
N VAL A 21 -2.10 -4.81 8.97
CA VAL A 21 -2.61 -4.25 7.71
C VAL A 21 -1.49 -4.33 6.69
N PRO A 22 -1.67 -5.10 5.60
CA PRO A 22 -0.61 -5.32 4.63
C PRO A 22 -0.22 -3.98 4.02
N VAL A 23 1.09 -3.77 3.84
CA VAL A 23 1.66 -2.46 3.41
C VAL A 23 1.04 -1.99 2.11
N TRP A 24 0.76 -2.91 1.17
CA TRP A 24 0.10 -2.59 -0.08
C TRP A 24 -1.33 -2.07 0.09
N GLN A 25 -2.07 -2.57 1.06
CA GLN A 25 -3.41 -2.09 1.37
C GLN A 25 -3.37 -0.68 1.95
N ARG A 26 -2.40 -0.39 2.83
CA ARG A 26 -2.19 0.98 3.36
C ARG A 26 -1.81 1.99 2.26
N VAL A 27 -1.10 1.55 1.21
CA VAL A 27 -0.83 2.38 0.03
C VAL A 27 -2.12 2.63 -0.75
N CYS A 28 -2.94 1.58 -0.98
CA CYS A 28 -4.23 1.67 -1.67
C CYS A 28 -5.31 2.47 -0.91
N ASP A 29 -5.27 2.47 0.42
CA ASP A 29 -6.28 3.12 1.27
C ASP A 29 -6.01 4.63 1.48
N ASN A 30 -4.82 5.12 1.13
CA ASN A 30 -4.46 6.52 1.31
C ASN A 30 -4.58 7.32 0.01
N HIS A 31 -5.69 8.04 -0.12
CA HIS A 31 -6.02 8.88 -1.29
C HIS A 31 -4.89 9.83 -1.72
N PHE A 32 -4.10 10.37 -0.79
CA PHE A 32 -2.97 11.23 -1.12
C PHE A 32 -1.82 10.46 -1.77
N LEU A 33 -1.56 9.22 -1.32
CA LEU A 33 -0.55 8.36 -1.94
C LEU A 33 -0.99 7.90 -3.33
N LEU A 34 -2.27 7.58 -3.54
CA LEU A 34 -2.81 7.28 -4.86
C LEU A 34 -2.70 8.48 -5.79
N LEU A 35 -3.05 9.67 -5.31
CA LEU A 35 -2.96 10.89 -6.10
C LEU A 35 -1.51 11.22 -6.42
N PHE A 36 -0.60 11.07 -5.45
CA PHE A 36 0.82 11.27 -5.66
C PHE A 36 1.37 10.32 -6.72
N ILE A 37 1.14 9.00 -6.59
CA ILE A 37 1.59 8.02 -7.59
C ILE A 37 0.92 8.30 -8.95
N GLY A 38 -0.36 8.65 -8.95
CA GLY A 38 -1.13 8.94 -10.17
C GLY A 38 -0.61 10.15 -10.96
N VAL A 39 -0.04 11.16 -10.30
CA VAL A 39 0.57 12.32 -10.97
C VAL A 39 2.07 12.10 -11.22
N VAL A 40 2.79 11.59 -10.23
CA VAL A 40 4.25 11.45 -10.28
C VAL A 40 4.68 10.44 -11.35
N VAL A 41 3.99 9.30 -11.47
CA VAL A 41 4.33 8.28 -12.48
C VAL A 41 4.28 8.85 -13.90
N PRO A 42 3.16 9.41 -14.39
CA PRO A 42 3.14 9.98 -15.73
C PRO A 42 4.08 11.17 -15.86
N THR A 43 4.22 12.03 -14.84
CA THR A 43 5.16 13.17 -14.90
C THR A 43 6.60 12.71 -15.12
N VAL A 44 7.10 11.75 -14.32
CA VAL A 44 8.47 11.25 -14.45
C VAL A 44 8.67 10.54 -15.79
N LEU A 45 7.72 9.72 -16.22
CA LEU A 45 7.77 9.07 -17.53
C LEU A 45 7.85 10.10 -18.65
N TYR A 46 7.01 11.14 -18.61
CA TYR A 46 7.00 12.19 -19.63
C TYR A 46 8.29 13.01 -19.65
N ILE A 47 8.87 13.29 -18.48
CA ILE A 47 10.16 13.97 -18.36
C ILE A 47 11.26 13.12 -18.98
N ILE A 48 11.38 11.85 -18.59
CA ILE A 48 12.41 10.95 -19.12
C ILE A 48 12.24 10.81 -20.63
N TRP A 49 11.02 10.61 -21.10
CA TRP A 49 10.72 10.52 -22.53
C TRP A 49 11.09 11.81 -23.28
N GLY A 50 10.74 12.99 -22.75
CA GLY A 50 11.10 14.27 -23.35
C GLY A 50 12.61 14.53 -23.36
N ILE A 51 13.34 14.10 -22.34
CA ILE A 51 14.81 14.18 -22.32
C ILE A 51 15.40 13.29 -23.40
N MET A 52 14.91 12.06 -23.54
CA MET A 52 15.34 11.14 -24.60
C MET A 52 15.07 11.73 -25.99
N GLU A 53 13.89 12.30 -26.21
CA GLU A 53 13.52 12.96 -27.46
C GLU A 53 14.51 14.09 -27.80
N ILE A 54 14.76 14.99 -26.85
CA ILE A 54 15.69 16.13 -27.05
C ILE A 54 17.12 15.66 -27.31
N ALA A 55 17.60 14.65 -26.58
CA ALA A 55 18.95 14.12 -26.74
C ALA A 55 19.17 13.44 -28.10
N GLN A 56 18.09 12.97 -28.74
CA GLN A 56 18.13 12.34 -30.06
C GLN A 56 17.98 13.34 -31.22
N ILE A 57 17.65 14.61 -30.95
CA ILE A 57 17.58 15.63 -31.99
C ILE A 57 19.01 15.85 -32.55
N PRO A 58 19.25 15.58 -33.84
CA PRO A 58 20.54 15.86 -34.44
C PRO A 58 20.75 17.36 -34.49
N VAL A 59 21.85 17.82 -33.89
CA VAL A 59 22.30 19.21 -34.02
C VAL A 59 22.66 19.44 -35.49
N ALA A 60 21.92 20.34 -36.14
CA ALA A 60 22.23 20.75 -37.50
C ALA A 60 23.65 21.35 -37.56
N PRO A 61 24.41 21.09 -38.63
CA PRO A 61 25.80 21.53 -38.77
C PRO A 61 25.96 23.06 -38.79
#